data_AF-Q9FJY4-F1
#
_entry.id   AF-Q9FJY4-F1
#
_cell.length_a   1.000
_cell.length_b   1.000
_cell.length_c   1.000
_cell.angle_alpha   90.00
_cell.angle_beta   90.00
_cell.angle_gamma   90.00
#
_symmetry.space_group_name_H-M   'P 1'
#
loop_
_entity.id
_entity.type
_entity.pdbx_description
1 polymer ?
#
loop_
_entity_poly.entity_id
_entity_poly.type
_entity_poly.pdbx_seq_one_letter_code
_entity_poly.pdbx_strand_id
1 'polypeptide(L)'
;MTTKAMERGFKLILGSQSMARKRILAEMGYDYTIVTADIDEKAIRTEKPEDLVVALAEAKANEIISKLGGESQFAKDPQPTLLITADTVYFHEIPEQVIDGLIDDAITYKVAGGLTLEHPLISPFIDSVVGGVDTVMGLPKELTEKFINDVLL
;
A
#
# COMPACT_ATOMS: atom_id res chain seq x y z
N MET A 1 -15.33 -17.88 -19.19
CA MET A 1 -14.69 -16.64 -19.68
C MET A 1 -13.26 -16.67 -19.18
N THR A 2 -12.28 -16.37 -20.04
CA THR A 2 -10.87 -16.30 -19.65
C THR A 2 -10.65 -14.96 -18.95
N THR A 3 -9.91 -14.94 -17.85
CA THR A 3 -9.63 -13.68 -17.13
C THR A 3 -8.36 -13.03 -17.65
N LYS A 4 -8.21 -11.72 -17.45
CA LYS A 4 -7.07 -10.96 -18.01
C LYS A 4 -5.72 -11.57 -17.64
N ALA A 5 -5.58 -12.06 -16.40
CA ALA A 5 -4.34 -12.70 -15.94
C ALA A 5 -4.03 -13.98 -16.74
N MET A 6 -5.04 -14.82 -16.99
CA MET A 6 -4.92 -16.03 -17.79
C MET A 6 -4.59 -15.72 -19.25
N GLU A 7 -5.24 -14.72 -19.85
CA GLU A 7 -4.99 -14.30 -21.24
C GLU A 7 -3.56 -13.75 -21.42
N ARG A 8 -3.05 -13.07 -20.39
CA ARG A 8 -1.73 -12.45 -20.37
C ARG A 8 -0.63 -13.38 -19.81
N GLY A 9 -0.97 -14.60 -19.44
CA GLY A 9 -0.01 -15.65 -19.06
C GLY A 9 0.68 -15.46 -17.70
N PHE A 10 0.02 -14.86 -16.71
CA PHE A 10 0.59 -14.66 -15.38
C PHE A 10 -0.38 -15.05 -14.26
N LYS A 11 0.16 -15.26 -13.06
CA LYS A 11 -0.61 -15.45 -11.83
C LYS A 11 -0.64 -14.15 -11.03
N LEU A 12 -1.79 -13.79 -10.46
CA LEU A 12 -1.94 -12.60 -9.61
C LEU A 12 -2.17 -13.00 -8.14
N ILE A 13 -1.40 -12.40 -7.25
CA ILE A 13 -1.57 -12.49 -5.80
C ILE A 13 -1.94 -11.11 -5.27
N LEU A 14 -3.07 -11.01 -4.57
CA LEU A 14 -3.46 -9.84 -3.81
C LEU A 14 -2.99 -9.99 -2.36
N GLY A 15 -2.03 -9.15 -1.98
CA GLY A 15 -1.43 -9.09 -0.65
C GLY A 15 -2.27 -8.41 0.43
N SER A 16 -3.60 -8.37 0.28
CA SER A 16 -4.49 -7.50 1.06
C SER A 16 -5.83 -8.17 1.42
N GLN A 17 -6.29 -7.97 2.65
CA GLN A 17 -7.62 -8.42 3.10
C GLN A 17 -8.76 -7.46 2.75
N SER A 18 -8.44 -6.22 2.31
CA SER A 18 -9.45 -5.19 1.99
C SER A 18 -10.48 -5.68 0.98
N MET A 19 -11.76 -5.63 1.35
CA MET A 19 -12.88 -5.93 0.46
C MET A 19 -12.97 -4.96 -0.72
N ALA A 20 -12.55 -3.71 -0.51
CA ALA A 20 -12.53 -2.69 -1.56
C ALA A 20 -11.51 -3.05 -2.65
N ARG A 21 -10.27 -3.39 -2.28
CA ARG A 21 -9.21 -3.79 -3.23
C ARG A 21 -9.55 -5.07 -3.99
N LYS A 22 -10.17 -6.04 -3.31
CA LYS A 22 -10.72 -7.26 -3.93
C LYS A 22 -11.75 -6.93 -5.01
N ARG A 23 -12.71 -6.07 -4.68
CA ARG A 23 -13.75 -5.63 -5.61
C ARG A 23 -13.15 -4.90 -6.81
N ILE A 24 -12.18 -4.01 -6.59
CA ILE A 24 -11.51 -3.27 -7.65
C ILE A 24 -10.83 -4.21 -8.66
N LEU A 25 -10.01 -5.17 -8.20
CA LEU A 25 -9.34 -6.12 -9.11
C LEU A 25 -10.33 -7.00 -9.88
N ALA A 26 -11.42 -7.43 -9.23
CA ALA A 26 -12.48 -8.19 -9.88
C ALA A 26 -13.19 -7.35 -10.96
N GLU A 27 -13.51 -6.08 -10.67
CA GLU A 27 -14.09 -5.13 -11.64
C GLU A 27 -13.14 -4.84 -12.81
N MET A 28 -11.82 -4.91 -12.59
CA MET A 28 -10.80 -4.78 -13.64
C MET A 28 -10.66 -6.04 -14.52
N GLY A 29 -11.33 -7.14 -14.16
CA GLY A 29 -11.32 -8.41 -14.90
C GLY A 29 -10.17 -9.36 -14.56
N TYR A 30 -9.53 -9.18 -13.40
CA TYR A 30 -8.48 -10.06 -12.91
C TYR A 30 -9.01 -11.09 -11.92
N ASP A 31 -8.64 -12.35 -12.12
CA ASP A 31 -8.63 -13.33 -11.04
C ASP A 31 -7.36 -13.20 -10.22
N TYR A 32 -7.46 -13.47 -8.93
CA TYR A 32 -6.33 -13.39 -8.00
C TYR A 32 -6.48 -14.40 -6.86
N THR A 33 -5.35 -14.74 -6.26
CA THR A 33 -5.30 -15.45 -4.98
C THR A 33 -5.01 -14.45 -3.86
N ILE A 34 -5.56 -14.68 -2.67
CA ILE A 34 -5.33 -13.79 -1.52
C ILE A 34 -4.29 -14.42 -0.62
N VAL A 35 -3.24 -13.68 -0.32
CA VAL A 35 -2.23 -14.04 0.69
C VAL A 35 -2.00 -12.82 1.56
N THR A 36 -1.90 -13.00 2.87
CA THR A 36 -1.86 -11.87 3.81
C THR A 36 -0.58 -11.90 4.61
N ALA A 37 0.06 -10.74 4.67
CA ALA A 37 1.19 -10.52 5.56
C ALA A 37 0.70 -10.49 7.00
N ASP A 38 1.54 -10.99 7.91
CA ASP A 38 1.34 -10.84 9.35
C ASP A 38 2.52 -10.03 9.87
N ILE A 39 2.39 -8.70 9.85
CA ILE A 39 3.47 -7.78 10.18
C ILE A 39 3.03 -6.85 11.31
N ASP A 40 3.97 -6.51 12.19
CA ASP A 40 3.77 -5.47 13.18
C ASP A 40 3.99 -4.10 12.54
N GLU A 41 2.95 -3.55 11.92
CA GLU A 41 2.99 -2.24 11.25
C GLU A 41 3.44 -1.11 12.19
N LYS A 42 3.24 -1.27 13.51
CA LYS A 42 3.63 -0.25 14.49
C LYS A 42 5.14 -0.15 14.68
N ALA A 43 5.88 -1.21 14.34
CA ALA A 43 7.33 -1.26 14.43
C ALA A 43 8.03 -0.60 13.22
N ILE A 44 7.30 -0.33 12.14
CA ILE A 44 7.81 0.31 10.92
C ILE A 44 7.51 1.81 11.00
N ARG A 45 8.57 2.61 10.94
CA ARG A 45 8.52 4.06 11.18
C ARG A 45 9.46 4.77 10.23
N THR A 46 9.02 5.88 9.66
CA THR A 46 9.81 6.72 8.75
C THR A 46 9.48 8.19 9.03
N GLU A 47 10.41 9.10 8.72
CA GLU A 47 10.21 10.52 8.99
C GLU A 47 9.10 11.12 8.13
N LYS A 48 8.91 10.63 6.90
CA LYS A 48 7.92 11.12 5.95
C LYS A 48 6.77 10.15 5.76
N PRO A 49 5.52 10.64 5.63
CA PRO A 49 4.36 9.79 5.39
C PRO A 49 4.42 9.00 4.09
N GLU A 50 5.00 9.56 3.03
CA GLU A 50 5.11 8.88 1.73
C GLU A 50 6.05 7.68 1.84
N ASP A 51 7.17 7.86 2.55
CA ASP A 51 8.14 6.80 2.82
C ASP A 51 7.53 5.69 3.70
N LEU A 52 6.59 6.04 4.61
CA LEU A 52 5.95 5.06 5.47
C LEU A 52 5.05 4.12 4.65
N VAL A 53 4.23 4.70 3.76
CA VAL A 53 3.32 3.93 2.90
C VAL A 53 4.11 2.94 2.05
N VAL A 54 5.26 3.37 1.51
CA VAL A 54 6.15 2.50 0.74
C VAL A 54 6.75 1.41 1.63
N ALA A 55 7.33 1.76 2.78
CA ALA A 55 7.97 0.82 3.69
C ALA A 55 6.99 -0.27 4.19
N LEU A 56 5.74 0.10 4.49
CA LEU A 56 4.71 -0.85 4.89
C LEU A 56 4.31 -1.77 3.73
N ALA A 57 4.15 -1.23 2.52
CA ALA A 57 3.82 -2.03 1.34
C ALA A 57 4.94 -3.03 1.00
N GLU A 58 6.21 -2.62 1.12
CA GLU A 58 7.39 -3.47 0.95
C GLU A 58 7.48 -4.54 2.04
N ALA A 59 7.28 -4.19 3.31
CA ALA A 59 7.30 -5.15 4.41
C ALA A 59 6.22 -6.22 4.23
N LYS A 60 5.01 -5.84 3.81
CA LYS A 60 3.94 -6.79 3.46
C LYS A 60 4.37 -7.72 2.33
N ALA A 61 5.00 -7.18 1.29
CA ALA A 61 5.45 -7.96 0.15
C ALA A 61 6.51 -8.99 0.56
N ASN A 62 7.53 -8.55 1.30
CA ASN A 62 8.62 -9.40 1.77
C ASN A 62 8.11 -10.55 2.65
N GLU A 63 7.19 -10.27 3.56
CA GLU A 63 6.60 -11.31 4.41
C GLU A 63 5.77 -12.32 3.61
N ILE A 64 4.99 -11.86 2.62
CA ILE A 64 4.23 -12.75 1.73
C ILE A 64 5.16 -13.61 0.88
N ILE A 65 6.23 -13.02 0.31
CA ILE A 65 7.24 -13.74 -0.46
C ILE A 65 7.89 -14.82 0.41
N SER A 66 8.24 -14.49 1.66
CA SER A 66 8.78 -15.44 2.63
C SER A 66 7.82 -16.60 2.90
N LYS A 67 6.53 -16.31 3.17
CA LYS A 67 5.48 -17.33 3.39
C LYS A 67 5.28 -18.26 2.19
N LEU A 68 5.54 -17.77 0.98
CA LEU A 68 5.41 -18.52 -0.26
C LEU A 68 6.71 -19.26 -0.66
N GLY A 69 7.65 -19.38 0.28
CA GLY A 69 8.90 -20.13 0.13
C GLY A 69 10.05 -19.36 -0.54
N GLY A 70 9.92 -18.04 -0.59
CA GLY A 70 10.94 -17.11 -1.07
C GLY A 70 11.08 -17.07 -2.60
N GLU A 71 11.92 -16.15 -3.07
CA GLU A 71 12.14 -15.90 -4.51
C GLU A 71 12.53 -17.15 -5.30
N SER A 72 13.26 -18.07 -4.66
CA SER A 72 13.71 -19.33 -5.27
C SER A 72 12.57 -20.27 -5.69
N GLN A 73 11.40 -20.15 -5.06
CA GLN A 73 10.21 -20.93 -5.41
C GLN A 73 9.49 -20.34 -6.62
N PHE A 74 9.41 -19.01 -6.70
CA PHE A 74 8.84 -18.30 -7.85
C PHE A 74 9.70 -18.44 -9.11
N ALA A 75 11.03 -18.50 -8.97
CA ALA A 75 11.94 -18.72 -10.09
C ALA A 75 11.76 -20.08 -10.80
N LYS A 76 11.08 -21.04 -10.14
CA LYS A 76 10.78 -22.37 -10.70
C LYS A 76 9.39 -22.45 -11.33
N ASP A 77 8.57 -21.41 -11.14
CA ASP A 77 7.20 -21.39 -11.62
C ASP A 77 7.20 -21.10 -13.13
N PRO A 78 6.43 -21.85 -13.94
CA PRO A 78 6.45 -21.72 -15.40
C PRO A 78 5.78 -20.43 -15.91
N GLN A 79 5.12 -19.69 -15.03
CA GLN A 79 4.46 -18.42 -15.32
C GLN A 79 4.91 -17.37 -14.32
N PRO A 80 5.11 -16.11 -14.74
CA PRO A 80 5.40 -15.02 -13.83
C PRO A 80 4.26 -14.86 -12.81
N THR A 81 4.63 -14.56 -11.57
CA THR A 81 3.69 -14.25 -10.50
C THR A 81 3.82 -12.79 -10.13
N LEU A 82 2.72 -12.05 -10.23
CA LEU A 82 2.65 -10.66 -9.80
C LEU A 82 2.02 -10.58 -8.41
N LEU A 83 2.72 -9.96 -7.48
CA LEU A 83 2.21 -9.66 -6.13
C LEU A 83 1.86 -8.18 -6.04
N ILE A 84 0.60 -7.88 -5.72
CA ILE A 84 0.14 -6.51 -5.45
C ILE A 84 -0.05 -6.35 -3.94
N THR A 85 0.78 -5.52 -3.33
CA THR A 85 0.56 -4.95 -2.00
C THR A 85 0.21 -3.48 -2.12
N ALA A 86 -0.54 -2.97 -1.16
CA ALA A 86 -0.91 -1.56 -1.09
C ALA A 86 -1.13 -1.16 0.37
N ASP A 87 -0.71 0.05 0.70
CA ASP A 87 -1.01 0.69 1.97
C ASP A 87 -1.70 2.03 1.78
N THR A 88 -2.36 2.52 2.82
CA THR A 88 -3.08 3.78 2.79
C THR A 88 -3.00 4.39 4.18
N VAL A 89 -2.27 5.49 4.30
CA VAL A 89 -2.18 6.26 5.54
C VAL A 89 -3.22 7.35 5.50
N TYR A 90 -3.78 7.61 6.67
CA TYR A 90 -4.99 8.35 6.79
C TYR A 90 -4.84 9.68 7.60
N PHE A 91 -5.41 10.87 7.29
CA PHE A 91 -5.45 12.13 8.13
C PHE A 91 -6.83 12.83 8.28
N HIS A 92 -7.18 13.27 9.49
CA HIS A 92 -8.30 14.16 9.83
C HIS A 92 -7.91 15.64 9.65
N GLU A 93 -8.91 16.54 9.68
CA GLU A 93 -8.67 17.98 9.84
C GLU A 93 -7.94 18.23 11.17
N ILE A 94 -6.73 18.78 11.11
CA ILE A 94 -5.88 19.02 12.28
C ILE A 94 -6.31 20.36 12.91
N PRO A 95 -6.75 20.39 14.19
CA PRO A 95 -7.20 21.63 14.83
C PRO A 95 -6.10 22.70 14.87
N GLU A 96 -6.47 23.99 14.79
CA GLU A 96 -5.52 25.12 14.78
C GLU A 96 -4.59 25.11 16.02
N GLN A 97 -5.14 24.80 17.19
CA GLN A 97 -4.38 24.59 18.44
C GLN A 97 -3.30 23.50 18.36
N VAL A 98 -3.48 22.49 17.51
CA VAL A 98 -2.49 21.43 17.27
C VAL A 98 -1.40 21.96 16.32
N ILE A 99 -1.77 22.75 15.32
CA ILE A 99 -0.83 23.39 14.40
C ILE A 99 0.09 24.36 15.16
N ASP A 100 -0.48 25.20 16.03
CA ASP A 100 0.29 26.12 16.88
C ASP A 100 1.24 25.35 17.82
N GLY A 101 0.76 24.27 18.44
CA GLY A 101 1.59 23.41 19.27
C GLY A 101 2.77 22.77 18.49
N LEU A 102 2.56 22.44 17.21
CA LEU A 102 3.61 21.89 16.35
C LEU A 102 4.64 22.94 15.91
N ILE A 103 4.23 24.20 15.76
CA ILE A 103 5.13 25.32 15.45
C ILE A 103 6.02 25.61 16.67
N ASP A 104 5.43 25.61 17.87
CA ASP A 104 6.14 25.86 19.13
C ASP A 104 7.15 24.75 19.49
N ASP A 105 6.83 23.48 19.20
CA ASP A 105 7.74 22.34 19.43
C ASP A 105 8.95 22.34 18.46
N ALA A 106 8.95 23.22 17.45
CA ALA A 106 10.00 23.44 16.46
C ALA A 106 10.42 22.21 15.63
N ILE A 107 9.81 21.05 15.87
CA ILE A 107 10.06 19.79 15.16
C ILE A 107 9.61 19.88 13.69
N THR A 108 8.56 20.67 13.44
CA THR A 108 8.08 21.13 12.13
C THR A 108 9.19 21.74 11.26
N TYR A 109 10.18 22.40 11.85
CA TYR A 109 11.30 23.01 11.10
C TYR A 109 12.43 22.03 10.76
N LYS A 110 12.38 20.80 11.28
CA LYS A 110 13.45 19.80 11.14
C LYS A 110 13.07 18.62 10.25
N VAL A 111 11.83 18.58 9.76
CA VAL A 111 11.32 17.50 8.91
C VAL A 111 10.78 18.05 7.60
N ALA A 112 10.85 17.24 6.55
CA ALA A 112 10.24 17.61 5.28
C ALA A 112 8.71 17.65 5.41
N GLY A 113 8.09 18.73 4.93
CA GLY A 113 6.63 18.90 4.99
C GLY A 113 6.09 19.32 6.38
N GLY A 114 6.95 19.49 7.38
CA GLY A 114 6.56 20.01 8.70
C GLY A 114 5.66 19.09 9.53
N LEU A 115 5.64 17.79 9.25
CA LEU A 115 4.72 16.85 9.89
C LEU A 115 5.43 15.52 10.16
N THR A 116 5.26 14.94 11.35
CA THR A 116 5.74 13.58 11.69
C THR A 116 4.56 12.75 12.18
N LEU A 117 4.41 11.54 11.65
CA LEU A 117 3.30 10.62 11.98
C LEU A 117 3.33 10.12 13.44
N GLU A 118 4.51 10.22 14.05
CA GLU A 118 4.79 9.74 15.40
C GLU A 118 4.52 10.83 16.45
N HIS A 119 4.25 12.06 16.02
CA HIS A 119 4.13 13.19 16.92
C HIS A 119 2.89 13.02 17.81
N PRO A 120 2.99 13.18 19.14
CA PRO A 120 1.87 12.99 20.07
C PRO A 120 0.63 13.83 19.74
N LEU A 121 0.84 14.99 19.11
CA LEU A 121 -0.24 15.88 18.66
C LEU A 121 -0.82 15.53 17.29
N ILE A 122 -0.13 14.72 16.46
CA ILE A 122 -0.57 14.33 15.12
C ILE A 122 -1.14 12.92 15.09
N SER A 123 -0.55 12.00 15.87
CA SER A 123 -0.99 10.61 15.94
C SER A 123 -2.50 10.42 16.19
N PRO A 124 -3.22 11.30 16.92
CA PRO A 124 -4.67 11.19 17.10
C PRO A 124 -5.51 11.62 15.88
N PHE A 125 -4.92 12.32 14.91
CA PHE A 125 -5.60 12.93 13.76
C PHE A 125 -5.21 12.25 12.44
N ILE A 126 -4.81 10.99 12.49
CA ILE A 126 -4.46 10.20 11.32
C ILE A 126 -5.71 9.38 10.88
N ASP A 127 -6.55 9.88 9.92
CA ASP A 127 -7.81 9.24 9.44
C ASP A 127 -8.35 9.27 7.93
N SER A 128 -8.04 10.21 6.96
CA SER A 128 -7.95 10.32 5.39
C SER A 128 -9.08 10.06 4.36
N VAL A 129 -9.02 10.36 3.02
CA VAL A 129 -8.01 10.34 1.88
C VAL A 129 -8.23 11.51 0.86
N VAL A 130 -7.29 11.74 -0.08
CA VAL A 130 -7.46 12.44 -1.39
C VAL A 130 -7.21 11.51 -2.60
N GLY A 131 -8.13 11.45 -3.58
CA GLY A 131 -7.96 10.71 -4.86
C GLY A 131 -9.28 10.35 -5.58
N GLY A 132 -9.21 9.65 -6.73
CA GLY A 132 -10.40 9.04 -7.38
C GLY A 132 -11.07 7.99 -6.48
N VAL A 133 -12.32 7.58 -6.76
CA VAL A 133 -13.08 6.66 -5.86
C VAL A 133 -12.31 5.38 -5.56
N ASP A 134 -11.64 4.82 -6.55
CA ASP A 134 -10.75 3.65 -6.46
C ASP A 134 -9.45 3.93 -5.69
N THR A 135 -8.90 5.14 -5.80
CA THR A 135 -7.74 5.62 -5.02
C THR A 135 -8.11 5.76 -3.54
N VAL A 136 -9.27 6.34 -3.24
CA VAL A 136 -9.83 6.44 -1.89
C VAL A 136 -10.14 5.06 -1.32
N MET A 137 -10.59 4.14 -2.17
CA MET A 137 -10.79 2.73 -1.84
C MET A 137 -9.47 1.93 -1.72
N GLY A 138 -8.33 2.57 -2.00
CA GLY A 138 -6.99 2.04 -1.75
C GLY A 138 -6.34 1.26 -2.88
N LEU A 139 -6.85 1.31 -4.11
CA LEU A 139 -6.19 0.72 -5.29
C LEU A 139 -6.55 1.49 -6.59
N PRO A 140 -5.72 2.45 -7.03
CA PRO A 140 -5.98 3.22 -8.24
C PRO A 140 -5.91 2.33 -9.49
N LYS A 141 -7.02 2.20 -10.23
CA LYS A 141 -7.17 1.29 -11.38
C LYS A 141 -6.19 1.61 -12.50
N GLU A 142 -6.08 2.88 -12.88
CA GLU A 142 -5.19 3.30 -13.98
C GLU A 142 -3.72 3.06 -13.65
N LEU A 143 -3.30 3.43 -12.42
CA LEU A 143 -1.92 3.22 -11.97
C LEU A 143 -1.60 1.74 -11.83
N THR A 144 -2.54 0.95 -11.31
CA THR A 144 -2.40 -0.50 -11.19
C THR A 144 -2.25 -1.15 -12.56
N GLU A 145 -3.11 -0.81 -13.54
CA GLU A 145 -3.01 -1.35 -14.89
C GLU A 145 -1.68 -0.96 -15.56
N LYS A 146 -1.24 0.29 -15.37
CA LYS A 146 0.05 0.76 -15.85
C LYS A 146 1.20 -0.08 -15.29
N PHE A 147 1.27 -0.28 -13.97
CA PHE A 147 2.34 -1.09 -13.37
C PHE A 147 2.29 -2.56 -13.77
N ILE A 148 1.08 -3.15 -13.93
CA ILE A 148 0.96 -4.51 -14.48
C ILE A 148 1.57 -4.58 -15.89
N ASN A 149 1.36 -3.56 -16.71
CA ASN A 149 1.93 -3.51 -18.06
C ASN A 149 3.45 -3.29 -18.04
N ASP A 150 3.94 -2.35 -17.23
CA ASP A 150 5.37 -1.99 -17.14
C ASP A 150 6.25 -3.16 -16.65
N VAL A 151 5.70 -4.10 -15.88
CA VAL A 151 6.43 -5.26 -15.35
C VAL A 151 6.34 -6.49 -16.26
N LEU A 152 5.33 -6.57 -17.12
CA LEU A 152 5.07 -7.74 -17.97
C LEU A 152 5.40 -7.53 -19.47
N LEU A 153 5.63 -6.30 -19.91
CA LEU A 153 6.03 -5.92 -21.27
C LEU A 153 7.46 -5.39 -21.29
#